data_AF-A0A819E1K5-F1
#
_entry.id   AF-A0A819E1K5-F1
#
_cell.length_a   1.000
_cell.length_b   1.000
_cell.length_c   1.000
_cell.angle_alpha   90.00
_cell.angle_beta   90.00
_cell.angle_gamma   90.00
#
_symmetry.space_group_name_H-M   'P 1'
#
loop_
_entity.id
_entity.type
_entity.pdbx_description
1 polymer ?
#
loop_
_entity_poly.entity_id
_entity_poly.type
_entity_poly.pdbx_seq_one_letter_code
_entity_poly.pdbx_strand_id
1 'polypeptide(L)'
;MLEATQKMSSSLGKGNSIKEDALITPAPVYKQLLQGYAEEHAIQDLLYYLADGLRRKSVGLDTYLKHVRELSRKQFILRATIYKCPQIAD
;
A
#
# COMPACT_ATOMS: atom_id res chain seq x y z
N MET A 1 32.10 1.65 10.60
CA MET A 1 30.86 0.85 10.80
C MET A 1 29.91 1.50 11.81
N LEU A 2 30.38 2.03 12.96
CA LEU A 2 29.53 2.69 13.97
C LEU A 2 29.12 4.15 13.63
N GLU A 3 29.91 4.90 12.86
CA GLU A 3 29.54 6.29 12.51
C GLU A 3 28.48 6.37 11.39
N ALA A 4 28.39 5.35 10.53
CA ALA A 4 27.39 5.29 9.47
C ALA A 4 25.98 5.02 10.01
N THR A 5 25.88 4.23 11.08
CA THR A 5 24.60 3.97 11.77
C THR A 5 24.17 5.17 12.61
N GLN A 6 25.11 5.92 13.20
CA GLN A 6 24.81 7.13 13.98
C GLN A 6 24.30 8.30 13.12
N LYS A 7 24.83 8.47 11.90
CA LYS A 7 24.32 9.48 10.95
C LYS A 7 22.93 9.14 10.41
N MET A 8 22.57 7.86 10.40
CA MET A 8 21.24 7.38 10.01
C MET A 8 20.18 7.70 11.08
N SER A 9 20.54 7.65 12.37
CA SER A 9 19.62 7.97 13.47
C SER A 9 19.47 9.47 13.73
N SER A 10 20.51 10.29 13.46
CA SER A 10 20.43 11.75 13.67
C SER A 10 19.59 12.51 12.64
N SER A 11 19.14 11.86 11.55
CA SER A 11 18.24 12.45 10.56
C SER A 11 16.75 12.17 10.84
N LEU A 12 16.41 11.43 11.90
CA LEU A 12 15.02 11.07 12.22
C LEU A 12 14.20 12.20 12.89
N GLY A 13 14.82 13.36 13.13
CA GLY A 13 14.26 14.47 13.92
C GLY A 13 13.79 15.71 13.14
N LYS A 14 13.58 15.61 11.82
CA LYS A 14 12.82 16.61 11.05
C LYS A 14 11.76 15.84 10.28
N GLY A 15 10.54 16.36 10.23
CA GLY A 15 9.41 15.79 9.48
C GLY A 15 9.72 15.65 8.00
N ASN A 16 10.53 14.67 7.66
CA ASN A 16 10.82 14.23 6.32
C ASN A 16 9.66 13.31 5.97
N SER A 17 8.68 13.84 5.25
CA SER A 17 7.95 13.02 4.29
C SER A 17 9.02 12.27 3.48
N ILE A 18 9.20 10.99 3.79
CA ILE A 18 9.95 10.05 2.96
C ILE A 18 9.45 10.27 1.54
N LYS A 19 10.30 10.86 0.69
CA LYS A 19 9.89 11.16 -0.69
C LYS A 19 9.74 9.83 -1.41
N GLU A 20 8.62 9.65 -2.10
CA GLU A 20 8.33 8.50 -2.96
C GLU A 20 9.45 8.23 -3.99
N ASP A 21 10.26 9.24 -4.30
CA ASP A 21 11.42 9.17 -5.20
C ASP A 21 12.73 8.74 -4.53
N ALA A 22 12.73 8.43 -3.23
CA ALA A 22 13.92 7.88 -2.56
C ALA A 22 14.26 6.46 -3.06
N LEU A 23 13.33 5.77 -3.73
CA LEU A 23 13.52 4.44 -4.29
C LEU A 23 13.62 4.50 -5.82
N ILE A 24 14.82 4.24 -6.34
CA ILE A 24 15.06 4.12 -7.78
C ILE A 24 14.90 2.65 -8.15
N THR A 25 13.84 2.31 -8.88
CA THR A 25 13.68 0.99 -9.48
C THR A 25 14.38 0.94 -10.85
N PRO A 26 14.96 -0.21 -11.25
CA PRO A 26 15.72 -0.31 -12.51
C PRO A 26 14.88 -0.08 -13.78
N ALA A 27 13.54 -0.17 -13.68
CA ALA A 27 12.61 0.17 -14.77
C ALA A 27 11.30 0.75 -14.18
N PRO A 28 10.57 1.59 -14.94
CA PRO A 28 9.32 2.20 -14.47
C PRO A 28 8.22 1.16 -14.18
N VAL A 29 8.24 0.02 -14.86
CA VAL A 29 7.30 -1.09 -14.64
C VAL A 29 7.45 -1.69 -13.23
N TYR A 30 8.68 -1.78 -12.70
CA TYR A 30 8.90 -2.28 -11.35
C TYR A 30 8.37 -1.32 -10.27
N LYS A 31 8.40 -0.01 -10.53
CA LYS A 31 7.76 0.98 -9.64
C LYS A 31 6.24 0.77 -9.60
N GLN A 32 5.61 0.56 -10.76
CA GLN A 32 4.18 0.27 -10.86
C GLN A 32 3.80 -1.03 -10.15
N LEU A 33 4.62 -2.08 -10.29
CA LEU A 33 4.40 -3.34 -9.61
C LEU A 33 4.49 -3.20 -8.09
N LEU A 34 5.54 -2.53 -7.61
CA LEU A 34 5.74 -2.29 -6.18
C LEU A 34 4.59 -1.49 -5.57
N GLN A 35 4.19 -0.40 -6.24
CA GLN A 35 3.06 0.41 -5.80
C GLN A 35 1.76 -0.39 -5.83
N GLY A 36 1.54 -1.20 -6.87
CA GLY A 36 0.37 -2.08 -6.96
C GLY A 36 0.29 -3.06 -5.78
N TYR A 37 1.40 -3.70 -5.41
CA TYR A 37 1.45 -4.59 -4.24
C TYR A 37 1.24 -3.85 -2.92
N ALA A 38 1.84 -2.67 -2.76
CA ALA A 38 1.64 -1.86 -1.55
C ALA A 38 0.17 -1.46 -1.38
N GLU A 39 -0.48 -1.00 -2.45
CA GLU A 39 -1.89 -0.64 -2.45
C GLU A 39 -2.81 -1.85 -2.22
N GLU A 40 -2.51 -3.00 -2.81
CA GLU A 40 -3.30 -4.24 -2.63
C GLU A 40 -3.28 -4.72 -1.18
N HIS A 41 -2.10 -4.72 -0.55
CA HIS A 41 -1.95 -5.05 0.87
C HIS A 41 -2.62 -4.02 1.78
N ALA A 42 -2.52 -2.73 1.47
CA ALA A 42 -3.20 -1.69 2.22
C ALA A 42 -4.73 -1.86 2.21
N ILE A 43 -5.30 -2.28 1.08
CA ILE A 43 -6.75 -2.61 0.99
C ILE A 43 -7.10 -3.79 1.89
N GLN A 44 -6.25 -4.83 1.93
CA GLN A 44 -6.49 -6.01 2.76
C GLN A 44 -6.51 -5.67 4.25
N ASP A 45 -5.58 -4.82 4.70
CA ASP A 45 -5.57 -4.31 6.08
C ASP A 45 -6.81 -3.48 6.38
N LEU A 46 -7.22 -2.63 5.44
CA LEU A 46 -8.41 -1.79 5.59
C LEU A 46 -9.69 -2.62 5.70
N LEU A 47 -9.81 -3.69 4.91
CA LEU A 47 -10.92 -4.64 5.01
C LEU A 47 -10.96 -5.34 6.36
N TYR A 48 -9.79 -5.74 6.90
CA TYR A 48 -9.69 -6.35 8.22
C TYR A 48 -10.18 -5.41 9.33
N TYR A 49 -9.71 -4.16 9.33
CA TYR A 49 -10.12 -3.18 10.33
C TYR A 49 -11.57 -2.71 10.16
N LEU A 50 -12.10 -2.64 8.93
CA LEU A 50 -13.52 -2.39 8.69
C LEU A 50 -14.39 -3.51 9.26
N ALA A 51 -13.99 -4.77 9.10
CA ALA A 51 -14.69 -5.90 9.70
C ALA A 51 -14.64 -5.85 11.23
N ASP A 52 -13.51 -5.42 11.82
CA ASP A 52 -13.42 -5.23 13.27
C ASP A 52 -14.28 -4.05 13.76
N GLY A 53 -14.32 -2.96 13.01
CA GLY A 53 -15.19 -1.82 13.27
C GLY A 53 -16.68 -2.18 13.26
N LEU A 54 -17.09 -3.09 12.37
CA LEU A 54 -18.45 -3.65 12.37
C LEU A 54 -18.72 -4.49 13.63
N ARG A 55 -17.78 -5.35 14.03
CA ARG A 55 -17.90 -6.17 15.27
C ARG A 55 -18.04 -5.30 16.52
N ARG A 56 -17.32 -4.18 16.58
CA ARG A 56 -17.39 -3.19 17.67
C ARG A 56 -18.60 -2.25 17.57
N LYS A 57 -19.45 -2.40 16.55
CA LYS A 57 -20.58 -1.51 16.23
C LYS A 57 -20.17 -0.03 16.05
N SER A 58 -18.91 0.23 15.72
CA SER A 58 -18.41 1.58 15.42
C SER A 58 -18.77 2.02 14.00
N VAL A 59 -19.02 1.05 13.10
CA VAL A 59 -19.43 1.28 11.71
C VAL A 59 -20.77 0.59 11.47
N GLY A 60 -21.71 1.28 10.83
CA GLY A 60 -23.02 0.72 10.45
C GLY A 60 -22.90 -0.32 9.32
N LEU A 61 -23.82 -1.29 9.30
CA LEU A 61 -23.81 -2.38 8.31
C LEU A 61 -23.84 -1.88 6.87
N ASP A 62 -24.72 -0.91 6.56
CA ASP A 62 -24.81 -0.32 5.22
C ASP A 62 -23.51 0.35 4.78
N THR A 63 -22.86 1.08 5.68
CA THR A 63 -21.57 1.74 5.40
C THR A 63 -20.49 0.71 5.16
N TYR A 64 -20.43 -0.35 5.97
CA TYR A 64 -19.50 -1.45 5.81
C TYR A 64 -19.66 -2.14 4.44
N LEU A 65 -20.88 -2.54 4.07
CA LEU A 65 -21.14 -3.23 2.81
C LEU A 65 -20.79 -2.39 1.57
N LYS A 66 -21.04 -1.06 1.63
CA LYS A 66 -20.64 -0.14 0.56
C LYS A 66 -19.12 -0.09 0.40
N HIS A 67 -18.38 0.08 1.51
CA HIS A 67 -16.93 0.18 1.47
C HIS A 67 -16.27 -1.14 1.07
N VAL A 68 -16.74 -2.28 1.61
CA VAL A 68 -16.22 -3.60 1.24
C VAL A 68 -16.39 -3.83 -0.25
N ARG A 69 -17.56 -3.54 -0.82
CA ARG A 69 -17.79 -3.69 -2.26
C ARG A 69 -16.85 -2.83 -3.10
N GLU A 70 -16.67 -1.56 -2.72
CA GLU A 70 -15.79 -0.64 -3.46
C GLU A 70 -14.32 -1.07 -3.38
N LEU A 71 -13.86 -1.44 -2.18
CA LEU A 71 -12.49 -1.89 -1.93
C LEU A 71 -12.19 -3.21 -2.66
N SER A 72 -13.09 -4.19 -2.60
CA SER A 72 -12.93 -5.44 -3.34
C SER A 72 -12.87 -5.21 -4.86
N ARG A 73 -13.63 -4.25 -5.39
CA ARG A 73 -13.54 -3.87 -6.81
C ARG A 73 -12.17 -3.29 -7.14
N LYS A 74 -11.64 -2.39 -6.31
CA LYS A 74 -10.28 -1.83 -6.49
C LYS A 74 -9.21 -2.90 -6.39
N GLN A 75 -9.31 -3.80 -5.41
CA GLN A 75 -8.41 -4.93 -5.22
C GLN A 75 -8.37 -5.84 -6.46
N PHE A 76 -9.53 -6.15 -7.05
CA PHE A 76 -9.60 -6.96 -8.26
C PHE A 76 -8.83 -6.31 -9.43
N ILE A 77 -9.03 -5.01 -9.65
CA ILE A 77 -8.33 -4.28 -10.71
C ILE A 77 -6.83 -4.23 -10.43
N LEU A 78 -6.40 -3.96 -9.20
CA LEU A 78 -4.99 -3.95 -8.83
C LEU A 78 -4.33 -5.31 -9.07
N ARG A 79 -4.97 -6.41 -8.67
CA ARG A 79 -4.48 -7.77 -8.94
C ARG A 79 -4.38 -8.07 -10.43
N ALA A 80 -5.36 -7.64 -11.22
CA ALA A 80 -5.31 -7.79 -12.67
C ALA A 80 -4.18 -6.96 -13.30
N THR A 81 -3.92 -5.75 -12.80
CA THR A 81 -2.80 -4.91 -13.24
C THR A 81 -1.46 -5.53 -12.89
N ILE A 82 -1.29 -6.00 -11.64
CA ILE A 82 -0.08 -6.71 -11.17
C ILE A 82 0.19 -7.94 -12.04
N TYR A 83 -0.84 -8.70 -12.42
CA TYR A 83 -0.70 -9.87 -13.27
C TYR A 83 -0.29 -9.54 -14.72
N LYS A 84 -0.70 -8.37 -15.23
CA LYS A 84 -0.39 -7.93 -16.60
C LYS A 84 0.95 -7.20 -16.73
N CYS A 85 1.40 -6.48 -15.69
CA CYS A 85 2.65 -5.71 -15.72
C CYS A 85 3.88 -6.53 -16.16
N PRO A 86 4.11 -7.76 -15.69
CA PRO A 86 5.24 -8.58 -16.11
C PRO A 86 5.21 -8.94 -17.61
N GLN A 87 4.03 -9.13 -18.20
CA GLN A 87 3.87 -9.55 -19.60
C GLN A 87 4.16 -8.43 -20.60
N ILE A 88 4.30 -7.19 -20.13
CA ILE A 88 4.58 -6.00 -20.95
C ILE A 88 6.07 -5.63 -20.88
N ALA A 89 6.82 -6.22 -19.94
CA ALA A 89 8.24 -5.97 -19.77
C ALA A 89 9.15 -6.86 -20.66
N ASP A 90 8.56 -7.87 -21.31
CA ASP A 90 9.17 -8.70 -22.36
C ASP A 90 8.96 -8.08 -23.76
#